data_AF-A0A9Q5NZT7-F1
#
_entry.id   AF-A0A9Q5NZT7-F1
#
_cell.length_a   1.000
_cell.length_b   1.000
_cell.length_c   1.000
_cell.angle_alpha   90.00
_cell.angle_beta   90.00
_cell.angle_gamma   90.00
#
_symmetry.space_group_name_H-M   'P 1'
#
loop_
_entity.id
_entity.type
_entity.pdbx_description
1 polymer ?
#
loop_
_entity_poly.entity_id
_entity_poly.type
_entity_poly.pdbx_seq_one_letter_code
_entity_poly.pdbx_strand_id
1 'polypeptide(L)'
;MAKYKFLKGELHSNAETLALDTPTWAERVYNVFPKNGESENEDGTKLLVHSVNGDAFLLLDINPESDKLGEKPQCNNAFECPPTTEKKAGE
;
A
#
# COMPACT_ATOMS: atom_id res chain seq x y z
N MET A 1 -2.27 -8.77 5.93
CA MET A 1 -2.26 -7.31 5.79
C MET A 1 -1.58 -6.98 4.46
N ALA A 2 -2.10 -6.02 3.70
CA ALA A 2 -1.44 -5.55 2.49
C ALA A 2 -0.13 -4.85 2.88
N LYS A 3 0.97 -5.14 2.18
CA LYS A 3 2.31 -4.59 2.46
C LYS A 3 2.36 -3.07 2.22
N TYR A 4 1.54 -2.58 1.30
CA TYR A 4 1.49 -1.16 0.90
C TYR A 4 0.05 -0.67 0.88
N LYS A 5 -0.12 0.63 1.16
CA LYS A 5 -1.37 1.35 0.99
C LYS A 5 -1.25 2.26 -0.23
N PHE A 6 -1.81 1.82 -1.35
CA PHE A 6 -1.71 2.53 -2.62
C PHE A 6 -2.61 3.77 -2.64
N LEU A 7 -2.12 4.85 -3.24
CA LEU A 7 -2.87 6.09 -3.44
C LEU A 7 -3.29 6.21 -4.91
N LYS A 8 -2.31 6.10 -5.81
CA LYS A 8 -2.45 6.17 -7.26
C LYS A 8 -1.19 5.62 -7.91
N GLY A 9 -1.09 5.65 -9.23
CA GLY A 9 0.16 5.36 -9.93
C GLY A 9 0.05 5.42 -11.43
N GLU A 10 1.03 4.85 -12.09
CA GLU A 10 1.16 4.83 -13.54
C GLU A 10 1.70 3.47 -13.98
N LEU A 11 1.11 2.92 -15.03
CA LEU A 11 1.66 1.79 -15.77
C LEU A 11 2.31 2.33 -17.05
N HIS A 12 3.61 2.07 -17.20
CA HIS A 12 4.37 2.40 -18.38
C HIS A 12 4.66 1.12 -19.16
N SER A 13 4.26 1.06 -20.42
CA SER A 13 4.47 -0.11 -21.30
C SER A 13 4.42 0.33 -22.75
N ASN A 14 5.33 -0.16 -23.60
CA ASN A 14 5.31 0.07 -25.05
C ASN A 14 5.18 1.56 -25.47
N ALA A 15 5.86 2.47 -24.77
CA ALA A 15 5.78 3.93 -24.94
C ALA A 15 4.41 4.57 -24.62
N GLU A 16 3.50 3.82 -24.01
CA GLU A 16 2.25 4.32 -23.47
C GLU A 16 2.31 4.41 -21.94
N THR A 17 1.53 5.35 -21.40
CA THR A 17 1.33 5.52 -19.97
C THR A 17 -0.15 5.44 -19.66
N LEU A 18 -0.53 4.50 -18.80
CA LEU A 18 -1.88 4.39 -18.25
C LEU A 18 -1.90 4.91 -16.82
N ALA A 19 -2.67 5.96 -16.58
CA ALA A 19 -2.87 6.51 -15.24
C ALA A 19 -3.75 5.58 -14.39
N LEU A 20 -3.35 5.39 -13.14
CA LEU A 20 -4.06 4.59 -12.13
C LEU A 20 -4.60 5.52 -11.05
N ASP A 21 -5.65 6.27 -11.38
CA ASP A 21 -6.09 7.44 -10.59
C ASP A 21 -6.81 7.13 -9.27
N THR A 22 -7.03 5.84 -8.96
CA THR A 22 -7.71 5.45 -7.72
C THR A 22 -6.89 4.41 -6.95
N PRO A 23 -6.96 4.42 -5.60
CA PRO A 23 -6.31 3.42 -4.75
C PRO A 23 -6.63 1.98 -5.16
N THR A 24 -7.91 1.69 -5.38
CA THR A 24 -8.39 0.35 -5.75
C THR A 24 -7.87 -0.08 -7.11
N TRP A 25 -7.75 0.84 -8.07
CA TRP A 25 -7.23 0.52 -9.40
C TRP A 25 -5.72 0.30 -9.37
N ALA A 26 -4.98 1.14 -8.65
CA ALA A 26 -3.55 0.95 -8.42
C ALA A 26 -3.25 -0.40 -7.75
N GLU A 27 -4.00 -0.75 -6.70
CA GLU A 27 -3.88 -2.04 -6.02
C GLU A 27 -4.20 -3.23 -6.94
N ARG A 28 -5.30 -3.14 -7.69
CA ARG A 28 -5.71 -4.21 -8.61
C ARG A 28 -4.64 -4.45 -9.67
N VAL A 29 -4.13 -3.39 -10.28
CA VAL A 29 -3.06 -3.49 -11.28
C VAL A 29 -1.79 -4.05 -10.65
N TYR A 30 -1.35 -3.53 -9.50
CA TYR A 30 -0.19 -4.05 -8.79
C TYR A 30 -0.27 -5.56 -8.50
N ASN A 31 -1.45 -6.06 -8.10
CA ASN A 31 -1.65 -7.46 -7.74
C ASN A 31 -1.61 -8.42 -8.95
N VAL A 32 -2.02 -7.96 -10.14
CA VAL A 32 -2.00 -8.78 -11.36
C VAL A 32 -0.78 -8.52 -12.24
N PHE A 33 -0.04 -7.45 -11.98
CA PHE A 33 1.13 -7.07 -12.76
C PHE A 33 2.24 -8.12 -12.59
N PRO A 34 2.73 -8.72 -13.70
CA PRO A 34 3.77 -9.74 -13.64
C PRO A 34 5.10 -9.10 -13.25
N LYS A 35 5.52 -9.27 -11.99
CA LYS A 35 6.71 -8.62 -11.42
C LYS A 35 7.75 -9.60 -10.90
N ASN A 36 9.03 -9.27 -11.07
CA ASN A 36 10.17 -10.01 -10.51
C ASN A 36 10.95 -9.20 -9.45
N GLY A 37 10.64 -7.92 -9.30
CA GLY A 37 11.31 -7.02 -8.36
C GLY A 37 10.52 -5.74 -8.11
N GLU A 38 10.72 -5.19 -6.93
CA GLU A 38 10.15 -3.93 -6.47
C GLU A 38 11.20 -3.13 -5.69
N SER A 39 11.13 -1.81 -5.75
CA SER A 39 12.07 -0.91 -5.06
C SER A 39 11.34 0.35 -4.61
N GLU A 40 11.58 0.75 -3.37
CA GLU A 40 11.03 1.98 -2.80
C GLU A 40 12.00 3.15 -2.99
N ASN A 41 11.48 4.37 -3.06
CA ASN A 41 12.31 5.57 -2.97
C ASN A 41 12.77 5.82 -1.52
N GLU A 42 13.70 6.76 -1.34
CA GLU A 42 14.30 7.07 -0.03
C GLU A 42 13.25 7.42 1.05
N ASP A 43 12.17 8.11 0.66
CA ASP A 43 11.10 8.54 1.57
C ASP A 43 9.99 7.49 1.78
N GLY A 44 10.05 6.33 1.11
CA GLY A 44 9.02 5.28 1.18
C GLY A 44 7.64 5.70 0.65
N THR A 45 7.57 6.76 -0.16
CA THR A 45 6.33 7.32 -0.74
C THR A 45 6.04 6.82 -2.15
N LYS A 46 7.04 6.22 -2.81
CA LYS A 46 6.93 5.68 -4.16
C LYS A 46 7.47 4.26 -4.21
N LEU A 47 6.79 3.43 -4.99
CA LEU A 47 7.18 2.07 -5.30
C LEU A 47 7.36 1.94 -6.82
N LEU A 48 8.57 1.57 -7.23
CA LEU A 48 8.88 1.16 -8.60
C LEU A 48 8.78 -0.36 -8.68
N VAL A 49 8.04 -0.87 -9.66
CA VAL A 49 7.85 -2.31 -9.88
C VAL A 49 8.22 -2.65 -11.32
N HIS A 50 9.14 -3.59 -11.49
CA HIS A 50 9.61 -4.00 -12.82
C HIS A 50 8.83 -5.21 -13.32
N SER A 51 8.48 -5.21 -14.61
CA SER A 51 7.92 -6.41 -15.23
C SER A 51 8.98 -7.50 -15.32
N VAL A 52 8.55 -8.76 -15.38
CA VAL A 52 9.46 -9.92 -15.55
C VAL A 52 10.32 -9.78 -16.81
N ASN A 53 9.79 -9.17 -17.87
CA ASN A 53 10.45 -9.09 -19.18
C ASN A 53 11.18 -7.75 -19.42
N GLY A 54 11.06 -6.77 -18.50
CA GLY A 54 11.66 -5.44 -18.62
C GLY A 54 11.00 -4.51 -19.66
N ASP A 55 9.88 -4.92 -20.23
CA ASP A 55 9.08 -4.18 -21.22
C ASP A 55 8.09 -3.18 -20.61
N ALA A 56 7.82 -3.33 -19.30
CA ALA A 56 6.90 -2.48 -18.58
C ALA A 56 7.37 -2.24 -17.14
N PHE A 57 6.90 -1.15 -16.55
CA PHE A 57 7.07 -0.88 -15.12
C PHE A 57 5.86 -0.16 -14.55
N LEU A 58 5.63 -0.36 -13.25
CA LEU A 58 4.68 0.45 -12.49
C LEU A 58 5.44 1.46 -11.65
N LEU A 59 4.95 2.70 -11.62
CA LEU A 59 5.33 3.69 -10.63
C LEU A 59 4.10 3.99 -9.78
N LEU A 60 4.12 3.56 -8.52
CA LEU A 60 2.98 3.66 -7.61
C LEU A 60 3.29 4.65 -6.48
N ASP A 61 2.34 5.52 -6.18
CA ASP A 61 2.39 6.33 -4.97
C ASP A 61 1.80 5.51 -3.82
N ILE A 62 2.57 5.35 -2.75
CA ILE A 62 2.22 4.59 -1.56
C ILE A 62 2.23 5.51 -0.34
N ASN A 63 1.36 5.23 0.63
CA ASN A 63 1.41 5.89 1.92
C ASN A 63 2.46 5.17 2.81
N PRO A 64 3.57 5.84 3.21
CA PRO A 64 4.57 5.26 4.11
C PRO A 64 4.03 5.04 5.53
N GLU A 65 2.91 5.69 5.88
CA GLU A 65 2.18 5.38 7.09
C GLU A 65 1.58 3.98 6.97
N SER A 66 2.34 3.00 7.47
CA SER A 66 1.76 1.74 7.93
C SER A 66 0.57 2.08 8.81
N ASP A 67 -0.58 1.42 8.61
CA ASP A 67 -1.67 1.49 9.57
C ASP A 67 -1.08 1.05 10.91
N LYS A 68 -0.71 2.02 11.76
CA LYS A 68 -0.19 1.72 13.08
C LYS A 68 -1.30 0.95 13.75
N LEU A 69 -1.04 -0.32 14.09
CA LEU A 69 -1.83 -1.01 15.09
C LEU A 69 -1.92 -0.02 16.24
N GLY A 70 -3.13 0.45 16.54
CA GLY A 70 -3.34 1.50 17.55
C GLY A 70 -2.57 1.16 18.81
N GLU A 71 -2.18 2.19 19.58
CA GLU A 71 -1.37 1.99 20.79
C GLU A 71 -1.87 0.77 21.56
N LYS A 72 -0.98 -0.20 21.78
CA LYS A 72 -1.30 -1.41 22.54
C LYS A 72 -1.99 -0.92 23.82
N PRO A 73 -3.22 -1.35 24.12
CA PRO A 73 -3.87 -0.92 25.34
C PRO A 73 -2.91 -1.21 26.49
N GLN A 74 -2.60 -0.18 27.29
CA GLN A 74 -1.81 -0.37 28.50
C GLN A 74 -2.65 -1.18 29.47
N CYS A 75 -2.61 -2.50 29.31
CA CYS A 75 -3.22 -3.41 30.27
C CYS A 75 -2.30 -3.44 31.48
N ASN A 76 -2.78 -2.88 32.59
CA ASN A 76 -2.02 -2.86 33.83
C ASN A 76 -1.82 -4.28 34.39
N ASN A 77 -2.61 -5.28 33.93
CA ASN A 77 -2.44 -6.73 34.11
C ASN A 77 -3.32 -7.53 33.12
N ALA A 78 -3.07 -8.83 32.94
CA ALA A 78 -3.75 -9.72 31.97
C ALA A 78 -5.29 -9.83 32.10
N PHE A 79 -5.87 -9.29 33.18
CA PHE A 79 -7.31 -9.34 33.47
C PHE A 79 -8.01 -7.97 33.44
N GLU A 80 -7.26 -6.88 33.24
CA GLU A 80 -7.78 -5.50 33.27
C GLU A 80 -7.29 -4.71 32.06
N CYS A 81 -7.55 -5.22 30.85
CA CYS A 81 -7.52 -4.37 29.67
C CYS A 81 -8.83 -3.57 29.64
N PRO A 82 -8.83 -2.23 29.56
CA PRO A 82 -10.05 -1.46 29.34
C PRO A 82 -10.72 -1.98 28.06
N PRO A 83 -12.07 -1.98 27.97
CA PRO A 83 -12.74 -2.34 26.73
C PRO A 83 -12.14 -1.47 25.64
N THR A 84 -11.61 -2.10 24.59
CA THR A 84 -11.11 -1.41 23.43
C THR A 84 -12.15 -0.39 23.04
N THR A 85 -11.78 0.89 23.09
CA THR A 85 -12.59 1.95 22.50
C THR A 85 -12.53 1.70 20.99
N GLU A 86 -13.34 0.74 20.52
CA GLU A 86 -13.84 0.72 19.17
C GLU A 86 -14.49 2.09 19.01
N LYS A 87 -13.73 3.03 18.45
CA LYS A 87 -14.32 4.15 17.75
C LYS A 87 -15.25 3.52 16.74
N LYS A 88 -16.54 3.49 17.07
CA LYS A 88 -17.62 3.37 16.11
C LYS A 88 -17.27 4.31 14.96
N ALA A 89 -16.82 3.73 13.84
CA ALA A 89 -17.14 4.31 12.55
C ALA A 89 -18.68 4.37 12.51
N GLY A 90 -19.20 5.54 12.19
CA GLY A 90 -20.56 5.94 12.51
C GLY A 90 -21.64 5.01 12.00
N GLU A 91 -22.69 4.87 12.83
CA GLU A 91 -24.09 4.86 12.42
C GLU A 91 -24.93 5.42 13.58
#